data_AF-A0A5T1KI44-F1
#
_entry.id   AF-A0A5T1KI44-F1
#
_cell.length_a   1.000
_cell.length_b   1.000
_cell.length_c   1.000
_cell.angle_alpha   90.00
_cell.angle_beta   90.00
_cell.angle_gamma   90.00
#
_symmetry.space_group_name_H-M   'P 1'
#
loop_
_entity.id
_entity.type
_entity.pdbx_description
1 polymer ?
#
loop_
_entity_poly.entity_id
_entity_poly.type
_entity_poly.pdbx_seq_one_letter_code
_entity_poly.pdbx_strand_id
1 'polypeptide(L)'
;MHKAIETWFTKIYLNKIIHNAKDTSIFINKSSCLAFILSIYGKTDENKSKMTPAVIAHINTTKNTFTAKLKRVKNHKSIIDLQAKYPKLDIVSAYQFLTLKDKFKITKSEIQDFETLIDILSKNAQKLKK
;
A
#
# COMPACT_ATOMS: atom_id res chain seq x y z
N MET A 1 4.71 -13.91 13.83
CA MET A 1 4.25 -14.34 12.49
C MET A 1 3.34 -13.31 11.82
N HIS A 2 2.16 -12.98 12.35
CA HIS A 2 1.22 -12.02 11.74
C HIS A 2 1.87 -10.67 11.39
N LYS A 3 2.57 -10.05 12.35
CA LYS A 3 3.34 -8.82 12.13
C LYS A 3 4.41 -8.94 11.02
N ALA A 4 5.00 -10.12 10.83
CA ALA A 4 5.98 -10.36 9.77
C ALA A 4 5.30 -10.42 8.39
N ILE A 5 4.12 -11.04 8.30
CA ILE A 5 3.28 -11.07 7.10
C ILE A 5 2.79 -9.66 6.75
N GLU A 6 2.30 -8.91 7.73
CA GLU A 6 1.89 -7.51 7.56
C GLU A 6 3.05 -6.64 7.07
N THR A 7 4.22 -6.75 7.71
CA THR A 7 5.42 -6.00 7.32
C THR A 7 5.85 -6.35 5.89
N TRP A 8 5.79 -7.63 5.52
CA TRP A 8 6.08 -8.11 4.17
C TRP A 8 5.17 -7.43 3.14
N PHE A 9 3.85 -7.49 3.36
CA PHE A 9 2.89 -6.86 2.46
C PHE A 9 3.01 -5.34 2.42
N THR A 10 3.22 -4.68 3.57
CA THR A 10 3.47 -3.23 3.62
C THR A 10 4.64 -2.84 2.72
N LYS A 11 5.79 -3.52 2.85
CA LYS A 11 6.96 -3.20 2.02
C LYS A 11 6.69 -3.37 0.54
N ILE A 12 6.05 -4.48 0.14
CA ILE A 12 5.80 -4.76 -1.28
C ILE A 12 4.80 -3.77 -1.88
N TYR A 13 3.69 -3.49 -1.20
CA TYR A 13 2.70 -2.55 -1.71
C TYR A 13 3.24 -1.11 -1.75
N LEU A 14 4.06 -0.70 -0.77
CA LEU A 14 4.71 0.61 -0.81
C LEU A 14 5.72 0.69 -1.96
N ASN A 15 6.56 -0.33 -2.15
CA ASN A 15 7.50 -0.36 -3.27
C ASN A 15 6.77 -0.32 -4.62
N LYS A 16 5.64 -1.01 -4.75
CA LYS A 16 4.79 -0.94 -5.95
C LYS A 16 4.34 0.48 -6.25
N ILE A 17 3.89 1.21 -5.22
CA ILE A 17 3.43 2.59 -5.35
C ILE A 17 4.59 3.52 -5.71
N ILE A 18 5.72 3.43 -5.00
CA ILE A 18 6.88 4.33 -5.17
C ILE A 18 7.51 4.18 -6.56
N HIS A 19 7.70 2.94 -7.02
CA HIS A 19 8.45 2.69 -8.26
C HIS A 19 7.55 2.60 -9.51
N ASN A 20 6.23 2.81 -9.36
CA ASN A 20 5.23 2.59 -10.41
C ASN A 20 5.49 1.28 -11.19
N ALA A 21 5.92 0.25 -10.47
CA ALA A 21 6.45 -0.96 -11.08
C ALA A 21 5.29 -1.70 -11.79
N LYS A 22 5.31 -1.65 -13.13
CA LYS A 22 4.34 -2.35 -13.98
C LYS A 22 4.37 -3.86 -13.74
N ASP A 23 5.53 -4.40 -13.39
CA ASP A 23 5.71 -5.83 -13.15
C ASP A 23 6.03 -6.14 -11.68
N THR A 24 4.97 -6.35 -10.90
CA THR A 24 5.04 -6.77 -9.49
C THR A 24 4.56 -8.21 -9.27
N SER A 25 4.29 -8.92 -10.38
CA SER A 25 3.93 -10.34 -10.37
C SER A 25 4.98 -11.18 -9.63
N ILE A 26 6.24 -10.74 -9.68
CA ILE A 26 7.40 -11.37 -9.05
C ILE A 26 7.42 -11.18 -7.51
N PHE A 27 6.81 -10.12 -6.96
CA PHE A 27 6.94 -9.77 -5.54
C PHE A 27 5.70 -10.06 -4.69
N ILE A 28 4.48 -10.05 -5.26
CA ILE A 28 3.23 -10.35 -4.53
C ILE A 28 2.88 -11.85 -4.63
N ASN A 29 3.88 -12.72 -4.58
CA ASN A 29 3.64 -14.15 -4.60
C ASN A 29 3.36 -14.67 -3.18
N LYS A 30 2.14 -15.20 -2.97
CA LYS A 30 1.73 -15.82 -1.70
C LYS A 30 2.70 -16.92 -1.30
N SER A 31 3.22 -17.68 -2.28
CA SER A 31 4.18 -18.75 -2.07
C SER A 31 5.52 -18.24 -1.55
N SER A 32 6.00 -17.09 -2.03
CA SER A 32 7.24 -16.48 -1.51
C SER A 32 7.08 -15.96 -0.08
N CYS A 33 5.93 -15.35 0.23
CA CYS A 33 5.61 -14.95 1.60
C CYS A 33 5.50 -16.18 2.52
N LEU A 34 4.81 -17.24 2.08
CA LEU A 34 4.70 -18.49 2.81
C LEU A 34 6.08 -19.11 3.07
N ALA A 35 6.93 -19.23 2.04
CA ALA A 35 8.28 -19.78 2.15
C ALA A 35 9.14 -18.98 3.14
N PHE A 36 9.07 -17.64 3.10
CA PHE A 36 9.75 -16.77 4.05
C PHE A 36 9.26 -16.96 5.49
N ILE A 37 7.95 -17.08 5.70
CA ILE A 37 7.40 -17.30 7.04
C ILE A 37 7.78 -18.69 7.56
N LEU A 38 7.72 -19.72 6.71
CA LEU A 38 8.10 -21.08 7.09
C LEU A 38 9.61 -21.21 7.33
N SER A 39 10.47 -20.45 6.66
CA SER A 39 11.92 -20.50 6.94
C SER A 39 12.29 -19.93 8.31
N ILE A 40 11.50 -18.98 8.84
CA ILE A 40 11.73 -18.38 10.15
C ILE A 40 11.08 -19.21 11.26
N TYR A 41 9.82 -19.65 11.06
CA TYR A 41 9.00 -20.22 12.12
C TYR A 41 8.77 -21.74 11.98
N GLY A 42 8.90 -22.31 10.77
CA GLY A 42 8.71 -23.74 10.48
C GLY A 42 10.01 -24.54 10.54
N LYS A 43 10.61 -24.66 11.73
CA LYS A 43 11.96 -25.24 11.93
C LYS A 43 12.08 -26.73 11.63
N THR A 44 10.97 -27.45 11.53
CA THR A 44 10.90 -28.89 11.23
C THR A 44 9.76 -29.14 10.25
N ASP A 45 9.82 -30.21 9.45
CA ASP A 45 8.80 -30.47 8.44
C ASP A 45 7.41 -30.75 9.04
N GLU A 46 7.34 -31.39 10.22
CA GLU A 46 6.08 -31.58 10.95
C GLU A 46 5.44 -30.23 11.33
N ASN A 47 6.21 -29.31 11.92
CA ASN A 47 5.77 -27.95 12.25
C ASN A 47 5.39 -27.15 10.99
N LYS A 48 6.14 -27.26 9.87
CA LYS A 48 5.77 -26.61 8.61
C LYS A 48 4.39 -27.07 8.14
N SER A 49 4.14 -28.38 8.15
CA SER A 49 2.87 -28.97 7.73
C SER A 49 1.70 -28.45 8.57
N LYS A 50 1.83 -28.47 9.90
CA LYS A 50 0.79 -28.00 10.84
C LYS A 50 0.51 -26.49 10.70
N MET A 51 1.53 -25.68 10.43
CA MET A 51 1.41 -24.22 10.38
C MET A 51 0.91 -23.69 9.04
N THR A 52 1.17 -24.41 7.95
CA THR A 52 0.92 -23.93 6.58
C THR A 52 -0.53 -23.45 6.35
N PRO A 53 -1.59 -24.16 6.78
CA PRO A 53 -2.96 -23.71 6.57
C PRO A 53 -3.26 -22.36 7.26
N ALA A 54 -2.83 -22.20 8.51
CA ALA A 54 -3.03 -20.97 9.27
C ALA A 54 -2.25 -19.78 8.66
N VAL A 55 -1.01 -20.02 8.21
CA VAL A 55 -0.18 -19.01 7.54
C VAL A 55 -0.84 -18.56 6.23
N ILE A 56 -1.32 -19.51 5.41
CA ILE A 56 -2.02 -19.21 4.15
C ILE A 56 -3.28 -18.39 4.40
N ALA A 57 -4.09 -18.78 5.38
CA ALA A 57 -5.30 -18.05 5.75
C ALA A 57 -4.97 -16.60 6.12
N HIS A 58 -3.95 -16.38 6.95
CA HIS A 58 -3.53 -15.04 7.34
C HIS A 58 -2.98 -14.24 6.15
N ILE A 59 -2.14 -14.83 5.30
CA ILE A 59 -1.63 -14.20 4.05
C ILE A 59 -2.79 -13.72 3.17
N ASN A 60 -3.82 -14.55 3.00
CA ASN A 60 -4.99 -14.20 2.18
C ASN A 60 -5.75 -13.01 2.78
N THR A 61 -6.04 -13.05 4.08
CA THR A 61 -6.73 -11.97 4.78
C THR A 61 -5.95 -10.67 4.70
N THR A 62 -4.64 -10.68 4.98
CA THR A 62 -3.79 -9.49 4.89
C THR A 62 -3.78 -8.93 3.47
N LYS A 63 -3.56 -9.76 2.46
CA LYS A 63 -3.57 -9.32 1.04
C LYS A 63 -4.90 -8.67 0.65
N ASN A 64 -6.02 -9.26 1.06
CA ASN A 64 -7.35 -8.72 0.77
C ASN A 64 -7.56 -7.37 1.45
N THR A 65 -7.15 -7.21 2.71
CA THR A 65 -7.21 -5.93 3.43
C THR A 65 -6.43 -4.82 2.73
N PHE A 66 -5.19 -5.08 2.31
CA PHE A 66 -4.38 -4.11 1.57
C PHE A 66 -5.03 -3.74 0.24
N THR A 67 -5.47 -4.74 -0.53
CA THR A 67 -6.15 -4.53 -1.82
C THR A 67 -7.42 -3.69 -1.65
N ALA A 68 -8.21 -3.96 -0.61
CA ALA A 68 -9.41 -3.19 -0.29
C ALA A 68 -9.11 -1.75 0.13
N LYS A 69 -8.06 -1.50 0.94
CA LYS A 69 -7.59 -0.13 1.26
C LYS A 69 -7.25 0.64 -0.01
N LEU A 70 -6.45 0.05 -0.90
CA LEU A 70 -6.04 0.69 -2.16
C LEU A 70 -7.21 0.96 -3.11
N LYS A 71 -8.13 -0.01 -3.24
CA LYS A 71 -9.34 0.14 -4.07
C LYS A 71 -10.25 1.25 -3.54
N ARG A 72 -10.40 1.37 -2.22
CA ARG A 72 -11.18 2.45 -1.60
C ARG A 72 -10.63 3.82 -1.96
N VAL A 73 -9.31 4.02 -1.84
CA VAL A 73 -8.67 5.29 -2.23
C VAL A 73 -8.90 5.59 -3.72
N LYS A 74 -8.63 4.60 -4.60
CA LYS A 74 -8.76 4.77 -6.06
C LYS A 74 -10.17 5.16 -6.49
N ASN A 75 -11.18 4.66 -5.79
CA ASN A 75 -12.58 4.87 -6.16
C ASN A 75 -13.24 6.01 -5.36
N HIS A 76 -12.52 6.68 -4.45
CA HIS A 76 -13.10 7.71 -3.62
C HIS A 76 -13.29 9.01 -4.40
N LYS A 77 -14.53 9.53 -4.46
CA LYS A 77 -14.90 10.69 -5.28
C LYS A 77 -13.99 11.90 -5.06
N SER A 78 -13.79 12.33 -3.81
CA SER A 78 -12.95 13.51 -3.53
C SER A 78 -11.48 13.32 -3.93
N ILE A 79 -10.97 12.09 -3.95
CA ILE A 79 -9.58 11.81 -4.36
C ILE A 79 -9.49 11.84 -5.89
N ILE A 80 -10.52 11.35 -6.59
CA ILE A 80 -10.66 11.46 -8.04
C ILE A 80 -10.77 12.94 -8.46
N ASP A 81 -11.60 13.71 -7.77
CA ASP A 81 -11.77 15.15 -8.02
C ASP A 81 -10.43 15.89 -7.79
N LEU A 82 -9.68 15.52 -6.75
CA LEU A 82 -8.36 16.07 -6.46
C LEU A 82 -7.32 15.69 -7.54
N GLN A 83 -7.36 14.46 -8.04
CA GLN A 83 -6.53 14.02 -9.16
C GLN A 83 -6.82 14.81 -10.44
N ALA A 84 -8.09 15.16 -10.69
CA ALA A 84 -8.47 15.99 -11.82
C ALA A 84 -8.01 17.46 -11.65
N LYS A 85 -8.00 17.97 -10.41
CA LYS A 85 -7.48 19.32 -10.08
C LYS A 85 -5.96 19.44 -10.29
N TYR A 86 -5.20 18.38 -10.01
CA TYR A 86 -3.74 18.34 -10.19
C TYR A 86 -3.30 17.24 -11.17
N PRO A 87 -3.59 17.37 -12.48
CA PRO A 87 -3.40 16.30 -13.46
C PRO A 87 -1.93 15.94 -13.72
N LYS A 88 -0.98 16.80 -13.30
CA LYS A 88 0.46 16.57 -13.44
C LYS A 88 1.06 15.77 -12.27
N LEU A 89 0.28 15.53 -11.22
CA LEU A 89 0.71 14.81 -10.02
C LEU A 89 -0.01 13.45 -9.96
N ASP A 90 0.63 12.44 -9.38
CA ASP A 90 0.00 11.15 -9.09
C ASP A 90 -0.63 11.18 -7.68
N ILE A 91 -1.77 11.86 -7.58
CA ILE A 91 -2.52 12.08 -6.34
C ILE A 91 -3.01 10.75 -5.76
N VAL A 92 -3.53 9.87 -6.63
CA VAL A 92 -4.09 8.58 -6.19
C VAL A 92 -3.00 7.72 -5.54
N SER A 93 -1.85 7.57 -6.19
CA SER A 93 -0.73 6.79 -5.63
C SER A 93 -0.18 7.42 -4.35
N ALA A 94 -0.06 8.75 -4.29
CA ALA A 94 0.40 9.45 -3.10
C ALA A 94 -0.55 9.23 -1.90
N TYR A 95 -1.86 9.31 -2.11
CA TYR A 95 -2.83 9.07 -1.04
C TYR A 95 -2.87 7.60 -0.62
N GLN A 96 -2.71 6.66 -1.58
CA GLN A 96 -2.56 5.23 -1.28
C GLN A 96 -1.35 4.96 -0.40
N PHE A 97 -0.21 5.59 -0.68
CA PHE A 97 1.01 5.50 0.13
C PHE A 97 0.75 5.94 1.57
N LEU A 98 0.14 7.12 1.75
CA LEU A 98 -0.17 7.67 3.08
C LEU A 98 -1.18 6.81 3.85
N THR A 99 -2.16 6.24 3.15
CA THR A 99 -3.15 5.33 3.73
C THR A 99 -2.50 4.01 4.19
N LEU A 100 -1.56 3.47 3.43
CA LEU A 100 -0.84 2.25 3.82
C LEU A 100 0.16 2.46 4.96
N LYS A 101 0.65 3.69 5.14
CA LYS A 101 1.48 4.10 6.29
C LYS A 101 0.65 4.44 7.53
N ASP A 102 -0.68 4.31 7.44
CA ASP A 102 -1.65 4.73 8.45
C ASP A 102 -1.42 6.20 8.90
N LYS A 103 -1.00 7.05 7.96
CA LYS A 103 -0.79 8.50 8.19
C LYS A 103 -2.01 9.33 7.82
N PHE A 104 -2.78 8.88 6.84
CA PHE A 104 -4.03 9.50 6.41
C PHE A 104 -5.11 8.42 6.36
N LYS A 105 -6.31 8.74 6.82
CA LYS A 105 -7.53 7.98 6.51
C LYS A 105 -8.31 8.71 5.41
N ILE A 106 -9.39 8.09 4.95
CA ILE A 106 -10.25 8.64 3.90
C ILE A 106 -11.37 9.45 4.58
N THR A 107 -11.00 10.52 5.27
CA THR A 107 -11.93 11.46 5.92
C THR A 107 -11.91 12.80 5.19
N LYS A 108 -12.99 13.57 5.30
CA LYS A 108 -13.06 14.90 4.67
C LYS A 108 -11.92 15.83 5.14
N SER A 109 -11.62 15.82 6.44
CA SER A 109 -10.55 16.65 7.01
C SER A 109 -9.18 16.29 6.44
N GLU A 110 -8.82 15.02 6.45
CA GLU A 110 -7.50 14.60 5.98
C GLU A 110 -7.33 14.77 4.48
N ILE A 111 -8.40 14.63 3.69
CA ILE A 111 -8.36 14.95 2.26
C ILE A 111 -8.10 16.45 2.04
N GLN A 112 -8.72 17.31 2.86
CA GLN A 112 -8.49 18.77 2.80
C GLN A 112 -7.07 19.15 3.23
N ASP A 113 -6.53 18.50 4.26
CA ASP A 113 -5.15 18.70 4.72
C ASP A 113 -4.16 18.29 3.61
N PHE A 114 -4.43 17.17 2.93
CA PHE A 114 -3.63 16.70 1.81
C PHE A 114 -3.69 17.65 0.60
N GLU A 115 -4.88 18.15 0.26
CA GLU A 115 -5.04 19.17 -0.78
C GLU A 115 -4.26 20.45 -0.45
N THR A 116 -4.35 20.92 0.80
CA THR A 116 -3.61 22.09 1.28
C THR A 116 -2.10 21.89 1.14
N LEU A 117 -1.61 20.69 1.50
CA LEU A 117 -0.20 20.33 1.33
C LEU A 117 0.22 20.38 -0.16
N ILE A 118 -0.59 19.84 -1.06
CA ILE A 118 -0.33 19.91 -2.51
C ILE A 118 -0.31 21.36 -2.99
N ASP A 119 -1.24 22.19 -2.55
CA ASP A 119 -1.31 23.61 -2.92
C ASP A 119 -0.06 24.37 -2.46
N ILE A 120 0.40 24.15 -1.23
CA ILE A 120 1.62 24.78 -0.71
C ILE A 120 2.84 24.37 -1.56
N LEU A 121 2.98 23.07 -1.85
CA LEU A 121 4.10 22.56 -2.66
C LEU A 121 4.02 23.08 -4.11
N SER A 122 2.82 23.20 -4.66
CA SER A 122 2.59 23.66 -6.04
C SER A 122 2.82 25.15 -6.22
N LYS A 123 2.61 25.98 -5.19
CA LYS A 123 2.87 27.44 -5.21
C LYS A 123 4.35 27.76 -5.48
N ASN A 124 5.28 26.94 -4.99
CA ASN A 124 6.71 27.15 -5.20
C ASN A 124 7.18 26.68 -6.59
N ALA A 125 6.52 25.68 -7.19
CA ALA A 125 6.83 25.22 -8.55
C ALA A 125 6.53 26.26 -9.64
N GLN A 126 5.64 27.22 -9.37
CA GLN A 126 5.35 28.34 -10.28
C GLN A 126 6.40 29.46 -10.23
N LYS A 127 7.13 29.62 -9.11
CA LYS A 127 8.18 30.65 -8.98
C LYS A 127 9.47 30.32 -9.75
N LEU A 128 9.76 29.04 -9.98
CA LEU A 128 10.97 28.58 -10.70
C LEU A 128 10.85 28.64 -12.24
N LYS A 129 9.73 29.15 -12.76
CA LYS A 129 9.49 29.34 -14.20
C LYS A 129 9.55 30.81 -14.64
N LYS A 130 10.03 31.69 -13.77
CA LYS A 130 10.31 33.10 -14.09
C LYS A 130 11.80 33.32 -14.25
#